data_AF-A0A8H8J116-F1
#
_entry.id   AF-A0A8H8J116-F1
#
_cell.length_a   1.000
_cell.length_b   1.000
_cell.length_c   1.000
_cell.angle_alpha   90.00
_cell.angle_beta   90.00
_cell.angle_gamma   90.00
#
_symmetry.space_group_name_H-M   'P 1'
#
loop_
_entity.id
_entity.type
_entity.pdbx_description
1 polymer ?
#
loop_
_entity_poly.entity_id
_entity_poly.type
_entity_poly.pdbx_seq_one_letter_code
_entity_poly.pdbx_strand_id
1 'polypeptide(L)'
;MTPHKSKKARGKARAHRTPSPTPPTLTPPLMGRRRGRPPGAGTYGPADLRVLLKIMRKILPRTPSDWAQVERRYNSAMPAERRRRADNLKQFLVHIVIESPPRFNVCAG
;
A
#
# COMPACT_ATOMS: atom_id res chain seq x y z
N MET A 1 -12.31 60.59 -53.76
CA MET A 1 -11.47 61.19 -52.69
C MET A 1 -11.84 60.50 -51.39
N THR A 2 -10.87 59.83 -50.74
CA THR A 2 -11.09 58.86 -49.64
C THR A 2 -11.42 59.52 -48.30
N PRO A 3 -12.23 58.86 -47.46
CA PRO A 3 -11.73 58.49 -46.12
C PRO A 3 -12.23 57.10 -45.67
N HIS A 4 -11.34 56.14 -45.37
CA HIS A 4 -10.78 55.83 -44.05
C HIS A 4 -11.76 55.26 -42.99
N LYS A 5 -11.60 53.96 -42.68
CA LYS A 5 -11.27 53.38 -41.34
C LYS A 5 -11.90 52.00 -41.15
N SER A 6 -11.08 51.00 -40.84
CA SER A 6 -11.37 50.16 -39.68
C SER A 6 -10.10 49.47 -39.18
N LYS A 7 -9.51 50.05 -38.14
CA LYS A 7 -8.48 49.40 -37.32
C LYS A 7 -9.18 48.41 -36.40
N LYS A 8 -8.93 47.11 -36.60
CA LYS A 8 -9.30 46.07 -35.64
C LYS A 8 -8.34 46.16 -34.46
N ALA A 9 -8.80 46.68 -33.32
CA ALA A 9 -8.04 46.61 -32.08
C ALA A 9 -8.95 46.62 -30.85
N ARG A 10 -8.73 45.59 -30.02
CA ARG A 10 -8.82 45.62 -28.55
C ARG A 10 -10.22 45.64 -27.93
N GLY A 11 -10.72 44.44 -27.64
CA GLY A 11 -11.73 44.21 -26.61
C GLY A 11 -11.19 43.25 -25.55
N LYS A 12 -10.65 43.78 -24.44
CA LYS A 12 -10.64 43.05 -23.16
C LYS A 12 -12.03 43.21 -22.56
N ALA A 13 -12.70 42.12 -22.25
CA ALA A 13 -13.79 42.11 -21.28
C ALA A 13 -13.66 40.83 -20.46
N ARG A 14 -13.08 40.98 -19.26
CA ARG A 14 -13.17 39.97 -18.20
C ARG A 14 -14.65 39.88 -17.84
N ALA A 15 -15.28 38.75 -18.11
CA ALA A 15 -16.60 38.47 -17.61
C ALA A 15 -16.51 38.35 -16.08
N HIS A 16 -17.02 39.38 -15.39
CA HIS A 16 -17.43 39.25 -14.00
C HIS A 16 -18.55 38.21 -13.93
N ARG A 17 -18.28 37.07 -13.29
CA ARG A 17 -19.33 36.15 -12.85
C ARG A 17 -19.40 36.18 -11.32
N THR A 18 -20.38 36.95 -10.86
CA THR A 18 -21.31 36.72 -9.73
C THR A 18 -20.81 36.00 -8.46
N PRO A 19 -20.94 36.62 -7.27
CA PRO A 19 -20.91 35.92 -6.00
C PRO A 19 -22.32 35.41 -5.63
N SER A 20 -22.43 34.17 -5.17
CA SER A 20 -23.58 33.73 -4.36
C SER A 20 -23.10 32.73 -3.30
N PRO A 21 -23.53 32.87 -2.04
CA PRO A 21 -23.01 32.12 -0.91
C PRO A 21 -23.74 30.77 -0.78
N THR A 22 -23.03 29.70 -0.45
CA THR A 22 -23.65 28.42 -0.07
C THR A 22 -22.94 27.87 1.18
N PRO A 23 -23.69 27.51 2.25
CA PRO A 23 -23.16 27.14 3.57
C PRO A 23 -22.40 25.79 3.60
N PRO A 24 -21.64 25.48 4.68
CA PRO A 24 -20.67 24.39 4.68
C PRO A 24 -21.34 23.03 4.86
N THR A 25 -21.52 22.29 3.77
CA THR A 25 -21.85 20.87 3.85
C THR A 25 -20.59 20.10 4.26
N LEU A 26 -20.56 19.70 5.52
CA LEU A 26 -19.63 18.72 6.09
C LEU A 26 -19.75 17.41 5.31
N THR A 27 -18.89 17.21 4.33
CA THR A 27 -18.61 15.88 3.78
C THR A 27 -17.11 15.78 3.59
N PRO A 28 -16.35 15.19 4.53
CA PRO A 28 -14.97 14.83 4.19
C PRO A 28 -15.06 13.88 3.00
N PRO A 29 -14.35 14.13 1.88
CA PRO A 29 -14.25 13.13 0.84
C PRO A 29 -13.68 11.90 1.52
N LEU A 30 -14.50 10.83 1.59
CA LEU A 30 -14.06 9.51 2.00
C LEU A 30 -12.76 9.29 1.25
N MET A 31 -11.65 9.35 1.99
CA MET A 31 -10.33 9.09 1.47
C MET A 31 -10.49 7.75 0.79
N GLY A 32 -10.53 7.77 -0.55
CA GLY A 32 -10.54 6.59 -1.35
C GLY A 32 -9.34 5.83 -0.84
N ARG A 33 -9.60 4.79 -0.05
CA ARG A 33 -8.57 3.87 0.42
C ARG A 33 -8.08 3.28 -0.88
N ARG A 34 -7.09 3.95 -1.47
CA ARG A 34 -6.21 3.35 -2.45
C ARG A 34 -5.73 2.12 -1.69
N ARG A 35 -6.37 0.98 -1.97
CA ARG A 35 -5.77 -0.35 -1.84
C ARG A 35 -4.61 -0.39 -2.83
N GLY A 36 -3.72 0.59 -2.75
CA GLY A 36 -2.38 0.50 -3.25
C GLY A 36 -1.78 -0.58 -2.38
N ARG A 37 -1.49 -1.71 -3.01
CA ARG A 37 -0.68 -2.76 -2.43
C ARG A 37 0.42 -2.08 -1.61
N PRO A 38 0.52 -2.32 -0.29
CA PRO A 38 1.43 -1.57 0.54
C PRO A 38 2.82 -1.59 -0.11
N PRO A 39 3.42 -0.42 -0.42
CA PRO A 39 4.74 -0.36 -1.03
C PRO A 39 5.71 -1.07 -0.08
N GLY A 40 6.27 -2.19 -0.53
CA GLY A 40 6.96 -3.16 0.33
C GLY A 40 6.48 -4.60 0.20
N ALA A 41 5.37 -4.84 -0.51
CA ALA A 41 4.93 -6.16 -0.96
C ALA A 41 5.88 -6.76 -2.02
N GLY A 42 7.17 -6.88 -1.69
CA GLY A 42 7.98 -7.93 -2.27
C GLY A 42 7.37 -9.23 -1.80
N THR A 43 6.57 -9.84 -2.66
CA THR A 43 5.93 -11.13 -2.43
C THR A 43 6.99 -12.09 -1.94
N TYR A 44 6.88 -12.54 -0.69
CA TYR A 44 7.72 -13.63 -0.20
C TYR A 44 7.59 -14.78 -1.19
N GLY A 45 8.72 -15.16 -1.80
CA GLY A 45 8.71 -16.29 -2.70
C GLY A 45 8.41 -17.58 -1.93
N PRO A 46 7.98 -18.65 -2.60
CA PRO A 46 7.80 -19.95 -1.97
C PRO A 46 9.10 -20.50 -1.34
N ALA A 47 10.28 -20.08 -1.84
CA ALA A 47 11.57 -20.38 -1.20
C ALA A 47 11.74 -19.62 0.13
N ASP A 48 11.46 -18.32 0.13
CA ASP A 48 11.57 -17.46 1.31
C ASP A 48 10.61 -17.91 2.41
N LEU A 49 9.39 -18.29 2.03
CA LEU A 49 8.38 -18.86 2.94
C LEU A 49 8.87 -20.15 3.60
N ARG A 50 9.47 -21.07 2.83
CA ARG A 50 9.99 -22.33 3.37
C ARG A 50 11.09 -22.08 4.40
N VAL A 51 11.99 -21.13 4.14
CA VAL A 51 13.05 -20.76 5.08
C VAL A 51 12.47 -20.13 6.33
N LEU A 52 11.54 -19.19 6.18
CA LEU A 52 10.87 -18.53 7.30
C LEU A 52 10.13 -19.54 8.19
N LEU A 53 9.29 -20.39 7.60
CA LEU A 53 8.55 -21.43 8.34
C LEU A 53 9.48 -22.43 9.03
N LYS A 54 10.60 -22.81 8.39
CA LYS A 54 11.61 -23.69 9.00
C LYS A 54 12.25 -23.05 10.23
N ILE A 55 12.53 -21.74 10.19
CA ILE A 55 13.08 -21.00 11.33
C ILE A 55 12.02 -20.88 12.44
N MET A 56 10.78 -20.56 12.09
CA MET A 56 9.69 -20.39 13.05
C MET A 56 9.30 -21.68 13.75
N ARG A 57 9.34 -22.83 13.07
CA ARG A 57 9.15 -24.15 13.72
C ARG A 57 10.19 -24.46 14.78
N LYS A 58 11.39 -23.87 14.69
CA LYS A 58 12.47 -24.06 15.67
C LYS A 58 12.39 -23.10 16.85
N ILE A 59 12.04 -21.84 16.60
CA ILE A 59 12.05 -20.78 17.63
C ILE A 59 10.69 -20.63 18.30
N LEU A 60 9.59 -20.88 17.58
CA LEU A 60 8.21 -20.66 18.03
C LEU A 60 8.03 -19.28 18.68
N PRO A 61 8.20 -18.19 17.92
CA PRO A 61 8.34 -16.86 18.49
C PRO A 61 7.07 -16.42 19.23
N ARG A 62 7.19 -16.13 20.53
CA ARG A 62 6.10 -15.62 21.38
C ARG A 62 6.37 -14.18 21.83
N THR A 63 7.64 -13.84 22.01
CA THR A 63 8.09 -12.55 22.54
C THR A 63 8.78 -11.72 21.45
N PRO A 64 8.91 -10.39 21.62
CA PRO A 64 9.66 -9.54 20.71
C PRO A 64 11.11 -9.99 20.50
N SER A 65 11.76 -10.49 21.57
CA SER A 65 13.12 -11.01 21.53
C SER A 65 13.26 -12.22 20.60
N ASP A 66 12.25 -13.09 20.56
CA ASP A 66 12.22 -14.23 19.66
C ASP A 66 12.15 -13.78 18.20
N TRP A 67 11.37 -12.74 17.91
CA TRP A 67 11.28 -12.16 16.58
C TRP A 67 12.59 -11.53 16.11
N ALA A 68 13.36 -10.91 17.01
CA ALA A 68 14.71 -10.45 16.70
C ALA A 68 15.65 -11.63 16.39
N GLN A 69 15.48 -12.77 17.05
CA GLN A 69 16.23 -13.98 16.72
C GLN A 69 15.83 -14.58 15.37
N VAL A 70 14.52 -14.60 15.05
CA VAL A 70 14.00 -15.03 13.75
C VAL A 70 14.56 -14.13 12.64
N GLU A 71 14.55 -12.81 12.84
CA GLU A 71 15.13 -11.84 11.91
C GLU A 71 16.60 -12.14 11.63
N ARG A 72 17.43 -12.30 12.67
CA ARG A 72 18.86 -12.59 12.49
C ARG A 72 19.08 -13.85 11.68
N ARG A 73 18.36 -14.93 11.99
CA ARG A 73 18.48 -16.22 11.27
C ARG A 73 17.95 -16.16 9.85
N TYR A 74 16.89 -15.40 9.62
CA TYR A 74 16.32 -15.21 8.29
C TYR A 74 17.28 -14.40 7.41
N ASN A 75 17.79 -13.28 7.93
CA ASN A 75 18.70 -12.40 7.21
C ASN A 75 20.09 -13.01 6.98
N SER A 76 20.53 -13.97 7.81
CA SER A 76 21.75 -14.74 7.56
C SER A 76 21.59 -15.80 6.47
N ALA A 77 20.35 -16.28 6.24
CA ALA A 77 20.04 -17.29 5.24
C ALA A 77 19.63 -16.70 3.88
N MET A 78 19.50 -15.37 3.79
CA MET A 78 18.98 -14.65 2.63
C MET A 78 20.01 -13.66 2.07
N PRO A 79 20.00 -13.40 0.76
CA PRO A 79 20.81 -12.34 0.16
C PRO A 79 20.35 -10.96 0.67
N ALA A 80 21.24 -9.96 0.58
CA ALA A 80 21.06 -8.66 1.21
C ALA A 80 19.76 -7.95 0.77
N GLU A 81 19.37 -8.13 -0.49
CA GLU A 81 18.19 -7.55 -1.13
C GLU A 81 16.87 -8.13 -0.58
N ARG A 82 16.94 -9.32 0.03
CA ARG A 82 15.79 -10.03 0.60
C ARG A 82 15.73 -9.96 2.12
N ARG A 83 16.63 -9.21 2.75
CA ARG A 83 16.61 -9.03 4.21
C ARG A 83 15.33 -8.33 4.64
N ARG A 84 14.77 -8.77 5.77
CA ARG A 84 13.52 -8.27 6.34
C ARG A 84 13.72 -8.00 7.82
N ARG A 85 12.99 -7.01 8.33
CA ARG A 85 12.90 -6.72 9.77
C ARG A 85 11.94 -7.68 10.46
N ALA A 86 12.14 -7.88 11.76
CA ALA A 86 11.24 -8.65 12.62
C ALA A 86 9.76 -8.29 12.44
N ASP A 87 9.42 -7.00 12.37
CA ASP A 87 8.04 -6.54 12.20
C ASP A 87 7.42 -6.99 10.88
N ASN A 88 8.19 -6.96 9.78
CA ASN A 88 7.72 -7.40 8.47
C ASN A 88 7.46 -8.91 8.44
N LEU A 89 8.31 -9.69 9.11
CA LEU A 89 8.15 -11.14 9.23
C LEU A 89 6.92 -11.48 10.10
N LYS A 90 6.70 -10.71 11.18
CA LYS A 90 5.54 -10.86 12.07
C LYS A 90 4.23 -10.53 11.36
N GLN A 91 4.14 -9.36 10.71
CA GLN A 91 2.97 -8.97 9.95
C GLN A 91 2.64 -9.99 8.85
N PHE A 92 3.66 -10.52 8.20
CA PHE A 92 3.48 -11.55 7.18
C PHE A 92 2.92 -12.86 7.74
N LEU A 93 3.42 -13.35 8.89
CA LEU A 93 2.84 -14.53 9.52
C LEU A 93 1.36 -14.30 9.88
N VAL A 94 1.05 -13.17 10.49
CA VAL A 94 -0.33 -12.82 10.89
C VAL A 94 -1.25 -12.88 9.67
N HIS A 95 -0.82 -12.31 8.54
CA HIS A 95 -1.57 -12.36 7.28
C HIS A 95 -1.74 -13.80 6.76
N ILE A 96 -0.70 -14.65 6.81
CA ILE A 96 -0.82 -16.04 6.35
C ILE A 96 -1.78 -16.84 7.23
N VAL A 97 -1.67 -16.71 8.55
CA VAL A 97 -2.41 -17.54 9.49
C VAL A 97 -3.87 -17.10 9.59
N ILE A 98 -4.16 -15.80 9.50
CA ILE A 98 -5.52 -15.28 9.62
C ILE A 98 -6.26 -15.31 8.28
N GLU A 99 -5.59 -15.01 7.17
CA GLU A 99 -6.26 -14.78 5.88
C GLU A 99 -6.25 -16.01 4.93
N SER A 100 -5.58 -17.10 5.34
CA SER A 100 -5.72 -18.41 4.68
C SER A 100 -6.20 -19.45 5.68
N PRO A 101 -7.54 -19.57 5.90
CA PRO A 101 -8.06 -20.81 6.44
C PRO A 101 -7.59 -21.94 5.53
N PRO A 102 -7.14 -23.08 6.07
CA PRO A 102 -6.79 -24.22 5.24
C PRO A 102 -8.06 -24.58 4.47
N ARG A 103 -8.05 -24.37 3.14
CA ARG A 103 -9.03 -24.95 2.24
C ARG A 103 -8.75 -26.45 2.20
N PHE A 104 -9.09 -27.15 3.27
CA PHE A 104 -9.36 -28.58 3.20
C PHE A 104 -10.62 -28.70 2.35
N ASN A 105 -10.43 -28.78 1.03
CA ASN A 105 -11.41 -29.44 0.18
C ASN A 105 -11.42 -30.90 0.65
N VAL A 106 -12.32 -31.19 1.59
CA VAL A 106 -12.80 -32.54 1.80
C VAL A 106 -13.51 -32.88 0.50
N CYS A 107 -12.85 -33.63 -0.39
CA CYS A 107 -13.54 -34.37 -1.41
C CYS A 107 -14.44 -35.37 -0.68
N ALA A 108 -15.70 -34.99 -0.51
CA ALA A 108 -16.75 -35.89 -0.07
C ALA A 108 -17.06 -36.85 -1.23
N GLY A 109 -16.96 -38.14 -0.92
CA GLY A 109 -17.83 -39.22 -1.43
C GLY A 109 -17.83 -39.45 -2.93
#